data_AF-A0A8J1L1R1-F1
#
_entry.id   AF-A0A8J1L1R1-F1
#
_cell.length_a   1.000
_cell.length_b   1.000
_cell.length_c   1.000
_cell.angle_alpha   90.00
_cell.angle_beta   90.00
_cell.angle_gamma   90.00
#
_symmetry.space_group_name_H-M   'P 1'
#
loop_
_entity.id
_entity.type
_entity.pdbx_description
1 polymer ?
#
loop_
_entity_poly.entity_id
_entity_poly.type
_entity_poly.pdbx_seq_one_letter_code
_entity_poly.pdbx_strand_id
1 'polypeptide(L)'
;MVMPSKQFGKLAFAKDRMAIICETGRAFINIKEQKSAGPDIVLKDYETLPSSINLFYPFYLNISNCKPKVWSKKLQIQFSVMFIQTESDLTTILIAACSAIAAVIFIIGVAVYCVRKKVEY
;
A
#
# COMPACT_ATOMS: atom_id res chain seq x y z
N MET A 1 6.73 11.11 -3.37
CA MET A 1 6.00 10.69 -2.15
C MET A 1 6.85 9.64 -1.45
N VAL A 2 7.14 9.81 -0.16
CA VAL A 2 7.90 8.80 0.62
C VAL A 2 6.90 7.79 1.16
N MET A 3 7.15 6.49 0.94
CA MET A 3 6.31 5.42 1.49
C MET A 3 6.79 5.06 2.90
N PRO A 4 5.90 5.03 3.90
CA PRO A 4 6.21 4.51 5.22
C PRO A 4 6.62 3.04 5.16
N SER A 5 7.49 2.60 6.07
CA SER A 5 7.89 1.20 6.16
C SER A 5 6.70 0.31 6.52
N LYS A 6 6.65 -0.89 5.92
CA LYS A 6 5.58 -1.89 6.13
C LYS A 6 4.17 -1.37 5.77
N GLN A 7 4.07 -0.41 4.87
CA GLN A 7 2.80 0.06 4.32
C GLN A 7 2.89 0.13 2.80
N PHE A 8 1.74 0.00 2.15
CA PHE A 8 1.60 0.32 0.73
C PHE A 8 0.55 1.42 0.56
N GLY A 9 0.72 2.25 -0.47
CA GLY A 9 -0.27 3.25 -0.84
C GLY A 9 -1.31 2.65 -1.78
N LYS A 10 -2.58 2.73 -1.40
CA LYS A 10 -3.71 2.45 -2.28
C LYS A 10 -4.16 3.76 -2.92
N LEU A 11 -3.83 3.93 -4.19
CA LEU A 11 -4.27 5.04 -5.02
C LEU A 11 -5.69 4.77 -5.53
N ALA A 12 -6.60 5.71 -5.35
CA ALA A 12 -7.96 5.65 -5.90
C ALA A 12 -8.36 7.00 -6.49
N PHE A 13 -9.15 6.96 -7.57
CA PHE A 13 -9.66 8.16 -8.24
C PHE A 13 -11.09 8.45 -7.78
N ALA A 14 -11.42 9.72 -7.57
CA ALA A 14 -12.77 10.12 -7.16
C ALA A 14 -13.81 10.02 -8.29
N LYS A 15 -13.34 10.00 -9.54
CA LYS A 15 -14.15 9.82 -10.74
C LYS A 15 -13.58 8.66 -11.56
N ASP A 16 -14.45 8.03 -12.33
CA ASP A 16 -14.13 6.94 -13.25
C ASP A 16 -13.45 7.43 -14.55
N ARG A 17 -13.47 8.74 -14.83
CA ARG A 17 -12.82 9.35 -16.00
C ARG A 17 -12.17 10.69 -15.66
N MET A 18 -11.20 11.09 -16.48
CA MET A 18 -10.59 12.40 -16.36
C MET A 18 -11.56 13.48 -16.81
N ALA A 19 -11.84 14.46 -15.94
CA ALA A 19 -12.63 15.63 -16.29
C ALA A 19 -11.73 16.69 -16.97
N ILE A 20 -11.19 16.37 -18.14
CA ILE A 20 -10.28 17.25 -18.90
C ILE A 20 -10.79 17.46 -20.33
N ILE A 21 -10.70 18.71 -20.80
CA ILE A 21 -11.00 19.09 -22.19
C ILE A 21 -9.77 19.80 -22.73
N CYS A 22 -9.04 19.12 -23.61
CA CYS A 22 -7.85 19.68 -24.27
C CYS A 22 -8.26 20.56 -25.46
N GLU A 23 -7.56 21.68 -25.65
CA GLU A 23 -7.70 22.56 -26.82
C GLU A 23 -7.25 21.84 -28.09
N THR A 24 -6.14 21.12 -27.99
CA THR A 24 -5.59 20.22 -29.00
C THR A 24 -4.99 18.99 -28.32
N GLY A 25 -4.94 17.87 -29.04
CA GLY A 25 -4.33 16.63 -28.54
C GLY A 25 -5.22 15.81 -27.60
N ARG A 26 -4.57 14.94 -26.82
CA ARG A 26 -5.20 14.02 -25.85
C ARG A 26 -4.39 14.05 -24.56
N ALA A 27 -5.08 14.05 -23.42
CA ALA A 27 -4.40 13.93 -22.14
C ALA A 27 -4.01 12.48 -21.87
N PHE A 28 -2.87 12.31 -21.21
CA PHE A 28 -2.41 11.02 -20.72
C PHE A 28 -2.11 11.13 -19.24
N ILE A 29 -2.59 10.19 -18.44
CA ILE A 29 -2.12 9.94 -17.08
C ILE A 29 -1.17 8.76 -17.14
N ASN A 30 0.07 8.99 -16.69
CA ASN A 30 1.04 7.95 -16.42
C ASN A 30 1.18 7.77 -14.90
N ILE A 31 0.94 6.56 -14.42
CA ILE A 31 1.13 6.15 -13.03
C ILE A 31 2.25 5.13 -13.03
N LYS A 32 3.35 5.46 -12.39
CA LYS A 32 4.51 4.56 -12.35
C LYS A 32 5.17 4.50 -11.00
N GLU A 33 5.32 3.27 -10.55
CA GLU A 33 6.06 2.92 -9.36
C GLU A 33 7.57 2.98 -9.64
N GLN A 34 8.34 3.56 -8.72
CA GLN A 34 9.79 3.72 -8.83
C GLN A 34 10.53 2.42 -8.48
N LYS A 35 10.17 1.34 -9.15
CA LYS A 35 10.79 0.01 -9.07
C LYS A 35 10.75 -0.65 -10.45
N SER A 36 11.81 -1.37 -10.82
CA SER A 36 11.98 -2.00 -12.14
C SER A 36 10.83 -2.94 -12.55
N ALA A 37 10.18 -3.60 -11.59
CA ALA A 37 9.05 -4.52 -11.82
C ALA A 37 7.73 -4.01 -11.21
N GLY A 38 7.63 -2.71 -10.93
CA GLY A 38 6.41 -2.09 -10.40
C GLY A 38 5.39 -1.75 -11.50
N PRO A 39 4.15 -1.39 -11.13
CA PRO A 39 3.15 -0.93 -12.10
C PRO A 39 3.66 0.24 -12.97
N ASP A 40 3.44 0.14 -14.29
CA ASP A 40 3.63 1.21 -15.29
C ASP A 40 2.35 1.31 -16.13
N ILE A 41 1.44 2.19 -15.71
CA ILE A 41 0.09 2.30 -16.26
C ILE A 41 -0.01 3.63 -17.02
N VAL A 42 -0.41 3.57 -18.29
CA VAL A 42 -0.68 4.73 -19.12
C VAL A 42 -2.14 4.72 -19.56
N LEU A 43 -2.87 5.78 -19.20
CA LEU A 43 -4.30 5.93 -19.46
C LEU A 43 -4.55 7.21 -20.24
N LYS A 44 -5.41 7.13 -21.26
CA LYS A 44 -5.89 8.29 -22.02
C LYS A 44 -7.08 8.94 -21.33
N ASP A 45 -7.35 10.18 -21.68
CA ASP A 45 -8.48 10.99 -21.17
C ASP A 45 -9.85 10.32 -21.26
N TYR A 46 -10.11 9.50 -22.29
CA TYR A 46 -11.37 8.79 -22.50
C TYR A 46 -11.42 7.39 -21.89
N GLU A 47 -10.30 6.88 -21.38
CA GLU A 47 -10.22 5.56 -20.76
C GLU A 47 -10.69 5.61 -19.31
N THR A 48 -11.26 4.50 -18.85
CA THR A 48 -11.74 4.37 -17.47
C THR A 48 -10.55 4.30 -16.51
N LEU A 49 -10.55 5.16 -15.49
CA LEU A 49 -9.58 5.15 -14.41
C LEU A 49 -9.79 3.89 -13.56
N PRO A 50 -8.71 3.20 -13.15
CA PRO A 50 -8.82 2.01 -12.34
C PRO A 50 -9.41 2.35 -10.97
N SER A 51 -10.26 1.45 -10.46
CA SER A 51 -10.94 1.64 -9.17
C SER A 51 -9.97 1.83 -8.02
N SER A 52 -8.86 1.08 -8.03
CA SER A 52 -7.72 1.32 -7.15
C SER A 52 -6.45 0.65 -7.65
N ILE A 53 -5.29 1.22 -7.32
CA ILE A 53 -3.97 0.63 -7.59
C ILE A 53 -3.19 0.54 -6.28
N ASN A 54 -2.61 -0.61 -5.99
CA ASN A 54 -1.70 -0.80 -4.86
C ASN A 54 -0.28 -0.49 -5.31
N LEU A 55 0.38 0.42 -4.59
CA LEU A 55 1.73 0.91 -4.87
C LEU A 55 2.57 0.69 -3.60
N PHE A 56 3.54 -0.20 -3.67
CA PHE A 56 4.40 -0.64 -2.58
C PHE A 56 5.67 0.21 -2.45
N TYR A 57 6.01 0.98 -3.49
CA TYR A 57 7.17 1.85 -3.54
C TYR A 57 6.75 3.29 -3.86
N PRO A 58 7.65 4.29 -3.68
CA PRO A 58 7.41 5.63 -4.18
C PRO A 58 6.94 5.59 -5.63
N PHE A 59 5.93 6.37 -5.96
CA PHE A 59 5.39 6.43 -7.31
C PHE A 59 5.21 7.88 -7.74
N TYR A 60 5.05 8.07 -9.04
CA TYR A 60 4.64 9.34 -9.61
C TYR A 60 3.35 9.18 -10.40
N LEU A 61 2.57 10.25 -10.41
CA LEU A 61 1.44 10.44 -11.28
C LEU A 61 1.75 11.66 -12.14
N ASN A 62 1.83 11.46 -13.45
CA ASN A 62 2.14 12.52 -14.41
C ASN A 62 0.97 12.69 -15.39
N ILE A 63 0.54 13.92 -15.60
CA ILE A 63 -0.43 14.26 -16.65
C ILE A 63 0.30 15.04 -17.73
N SER A 64 0.26 14.53 -18.97
CA SER A 64 0.98 15.11 -20.09
C SER A 64 0.11 15.32 -21.32
N ASN A 65 0.67 16.05 -22.29
CA ASN A 65 0.13 16.24 -23.64
C ASN A 65 -1.26 16.89 -23.73
N CYS A 66 -1.65 17.67 -22.71
CA CYS A 66 -2.88 18.44 -22.75
C CYS A 66 -2.61 19.93 -22.52
N LYS A 67 -3.04 20.75 -23.48
CA LYS A 67 -3.22 22.19 -23.29
C LYS A 67 -4.70 22.43 -22.91
N PRO A 68 -5.02 22.90 -21.69
CA PRO A 68 -6.41 23.11 -21.29
C PRO A 68 -7.11 24.13 -22.19
N LYS A 69 -8.34 23.85 -22.61
CA LYS A 69 -9.12 24.81 -23.42
C LYS A 69 -9.29 26.14 -22.65
N VAL A 70 -9.13 27.25 -23.37
CA VAL A 70 -9.03 28.64 -22.85
C VAL A 70 -10.13 29.02 -21.85
N TRP A 71 -11.33 28.44 -21.97
CA TRP A 71 -12.46 28.73 -21.10
C TRP A 71 -12.55 27.88 -19.82
N SER A 72 -11.96 26.68 -19.80
CA SER A 72 -12.07 25.79 -18.64
C SER A 72 -10.91 25.98 -17.64
N LYS A 73 -9.70 26.36 -18.10
CA LYS A 73 -8.43 26.61 -17.34
C LYS A 73 -8.07 25.66 -16.18
N LYS A 74 -8.89 24.66 -15.87
CA LYS A 74 -8.81 23.84 -14.68
C LYS A 74 -8.77 22.40 -15.14
N LEU A 75 -7.58 21.82 -15.05
CA LEU A 75 -7.43 20.38 -14.96
C LEU A 75 -7.88 19.99 -13.56
N GLN A 76 -8.99 19.26 -13.45
CA GLN A 76 -9.45 18.72 -12.17
C GLN A 76 -9.26 17.21 -12.15
N ILE A 77 -8.27 16.76 -11.38
CA ILE A 77 -8.07 15.36 -11.06
C ILE A 77 -8.07 15.28 -9.54
N GLN A 78 -8.96 14.44 -9.02
CA GLN A 78 -9.06 14.19 -7.59
C GLN A 78 -8.76 12.72 -7.36
N PHE A 79 -7.74 12.48 -6.56
CA PHE A 79 -7.31 11.15 -6.15
C PHE A 79 -7.02 11.16 -4.65
N SER A 80 -7.12 9.99 -4.05
CA SER A 80 -6.71 9.74 -2.67
C SER A 80 -5.64 8.68 -2.65
N VAL A 81 -4.71 8.82 -1.70
CA VAL A 81 -3.74 7.77 -1.38
C VAL A 81 -3.98 7.37 0.06
N MET A 82 -4.44 6.14 0.27
CA MET A 82 -4.58 5.57 1.60
C MET A 82 -3.39 4.68 1.90
N PHE A 83 -2.73 4.90 3.03
CA PHE A 83 -1.67 4.00 3.49
C PHE A 83 -2.29 2.80 4.23
N ILE A 84 -2.04 1.60 3.71
CA ILE A 84 -2.54 0.35 4.27
C ILE A 84 -1.34 -0.40 4.85
N GLN A 85 -1.49 -0.92 6.08
CA GLN A 85 -0.50 -1.79 6.70
C GLN A 85 -0.29 -3.03 5.82
N THR A 86 0.95 -3.31 5.47
CA THR A 86 1.31 -4.62 4.95
C THR A 86 1.06 -5.61 6.09
N GLU A 87 0.31 -6.68 5.81
CA GLU A 87 0.09 -7.78 6.76
C GLU A 87 1.40 -8.10 7.48
N SER A 88 1.33 -8.20 8.82
CA SER A 88 2.49 -8.56 9.61
C SER A 88 3.06 -9.84 9.04
N ASP A 89 4.37 -9.82 8.76
CA ASP A 89 5.08 -10.98 8.22
C ASP A 89 4.64 -12.23 9.00
N LEU A 90 4.16 -13.25 8.29
CA LEU A 90 3.74 -14.53 8.86
C LEU A 90 4.77 -15.04 9.87
N THR A 91 6.05 -14.78 9.59
CA THR A 91 7.19 -15.06 10.45
C THR A 91 7.07 -14.38 11.83
N THR A 92 6.64 -13.12 11.89
CA THR A 92 6.44 -12.37 13.14
C THR A 92 5.31 -12.98 13.98
N ILE A 93 4.20 -13.34 13.33
CA ILE A 93 3.06 -13.99 14.01
C ILE A 93 3.50 -15.34 14.58
N LEU A 94 4.24 -16.13 13.79
CA LEU A 94 4.72 -17.45 14.20
C LEU A 94 5.66 -17.36 15.41
N ILE A 95 6.61 -16.43 15.39
CA ILE A 95 7.56 -16.21 16.49
C ILE A 95 6.80 -15.83 17.77
N ALA A 96 5.86 -14.89 17.68
CA ALA A 96 5.06 -14.47 18.83
C ALA A 96 4.27 -15.65 19.42
N ALA A 97 3.60 -16.43 18.58
CA ALA A 97 2.85 -17.61 19.02
C ALA A 97 3.74 -18.68 19.65
N CYS A 98 4.88 -19.02 19.03
CA CYS A 98 5.82 -20.00 19.57
C CYS A 98 6.42 -19.56 20.91
N SER A 99 6.73 -18.27 21.08
CA SER A 99 7.30 -17.74 22.31
C SER A 99 6.35 -17.87 23.51
N ALA A 100 5.05 -17.63 23.30
CA ALA A 100 4.04 -17.79 24.34
C ALA A 100 3.90 -19.25 24.80
N ILE A 101 3.89 -20.20 23.85
CA ILE A 101 3.78 -21.63 24.17
C ILE A 101 5.02 -22.11 24.94
N ALA A 102 6.22 -21.73 24.48
CA ALA A 102 7.47 -22.10 25.13
C ALA A 102 7.54 -21.57 26.58
N ALA A 103 7.10 -20.33 26.82
CA ALA A 103 7.07 -19.74 28.15
C ALA A 103 6.13 -20.52 29.10
N VAL A 104 4.94 -20.92 28.64
CA VAL A 104 4.00 -21.72 29.44
C VAL A 104 4.60 -23.07 29.80
N ILE A 105 5.20 -23.78 28.84
CA ILE A 105 5.85 -25.07 29.08
C ILE A 105 6.98 -24.93 30.09
N PHE A 106 7.79 -23.87 29.96
CA PHE A 106 8.88 -23.60 30.89
C PHE A 106 8.38 -23.35 32.31
N ILE A 107 7.34 -22.53 32.48
CA ILE A 107 6.74 -22.25 33.81
C ILE A 107 6.22 -23.55 34.45
N ILE A 108 5.51 -24.39 33.69
CA ILE A 108 4.99 -25.67 34.19
C ILE A 108 6.15 -26.60 34.57
N GLY A 109 7.18 -26.70 33.72
CA GLY A 109 8.36 -27.52 33.99
C GLY A 109 9.08 -27.11 35.26
N VAL A 110 9.28 -25.80 35.47
CA VAL A 110 9.89 -25.25 36.69
C VAL A 110 9.01 -25.49 37.91
N ALA A 111 7.69 -25.30 37.81
CA ALA A 111 6.77 -25.55 38.92
C ALA A 111 6.82 -27.02 39.37
N VAL A 112 6.77 -27.96 38.42
CA VAL A 112 6.89 -29.40 38.70
C VAL A 112 8.25 -29.73 39.33
N TYR A 113 9.34 -29.21 38.78
CA TYR A 113 10.68 -29.41 39.33
C TYR A 113 10.80 -28.91 40.77
N CYS A 114 10.31 -27.71 41.05
CA CYS A 114 10.32 -27.12 42.40
C CYS A 114 9.52 -27.96 43.41
N VAL A 115 8.36 -28.49 43.01
CA VAL A 115 7.55 -29.37 43.87
C VAL A 115 8.29 -30.68 44.14
N ARG A 116 8.85 -31.33 43.11
CA ARG A 116 9.60 -32.59 43.28
C ARG A 116 10.82 -32.42 44.18
N LYS A 117 11.59 -31.34 44.00
CA LYS A 117 12.75 -31.04 44.83
C LYS A 117 12.38 -30.80 46.30
N LYS A 118 11.20 -30.24 46.58
CA LYS A 118 10.71 -30.06 47.96
C LYS A 118 10.24 -31.35 48.62
N VAL A 119 9.92 -32.39 47.85
CA VAL A 119 9.49 -33.70 48.38
C VAL A 119 10.69 -34.61 48.69
N GLU A 120 11.86 -34.36 48.08
CA GLU A 120 13.11 -35.09 48.34
C GLU A 120 13.93 -34.55 49.53
N TYR A 121 13.49 -33.47 50.19
CA TYR A 121 14.16 -32.84 51.33
C TYR A 121 13.41 -33.05 52.65
#